data_AF-A0A852J9R0-F1
#
_entry.id   AF-A0A852J9R0-F1
#
_cell.length_a   1.000
_cell.length_b   1.000
_cell.length_c   1.000
_cell.angle_alpha   90.00
_cell.angle_beta   90.00
_cell.angle_gamma   90.00
#
_symmetry.space_group_name_H-M   'P 1'
#
loop_
_entity.id
_entity.type
_entity.pdbx_description
1 polymer ?
#
loop_
_entity_poly.entity_id
_entity_poly.type
_entity_poly.pdbx_seq_one_letter_code
_entity_poly.pdbx_strand_id
1 'polypeptide(L)'
;SFKRRSRLTEHRRTHTGEKPFSCADCGKRFTQISDLNVHRRIHTGEKPFSCAACGKRFTQRSHLIVHRRIHTGEKPFSCPDCDKR
;
A
#
# COMPACT_ATOMS: atom_id res chain seq x y z
N SER A 1 18.07 3.33 -11.83
CA SER A 1 18.03 4.58 -12.63
C SER A 1 16.62 5.15 -12.61
N PHE A 2 16.45 6.49 -12.54
CA PHE A 2 15.14 7.16 -12.38
C PHE A 2 14.83 8.07 -13.57
N LYS A 3 13.60 7.97 -14.11
CA LYS A 3 13.15 8.81 -15.23
C LYS A 3 12.85 10.27 -14.86
N ARG A 4 12.72 10.60 -13.56
CA ARG A 4 12.36 11.94 -13.07
C ARG A 4 13.18 12.28 -11.83
N ARG A 5 13.64 13.52 -11.73
CA ARG A 5 14.41 14.02 -10.58
C ARG A 5 13.64 13.90 -9.27
N SER A 6 12.33 14.17 -9.27
CA SER A 6 11.48 14.02 -8.08
C SER A 6 11.50 12.60 -7.50
N ARG A 7 11.44 11.57 -8.36
CA ARG A 7 11.53 10.16 -7.94
C ARG A 7 12.91 9.81 -7.39
N LEU A 8 13.97 10.38 -7.96
CA LEU A 8 15.32 10.21 -7.40
C LEU A 8 15.43 10.86 -6.01
N THR A 9 14.89 12.08 -5.84
CA THR A 9 14.88 12.76 -4.53
C THR A 9 14.10 11.97 -3.49
N GLU A 10 12.92 11.47 -3.85
CA GLU A 10 12.10 10.62 -2.99
C GLU A 10 12.83 9.31 -2.64
N HIS A 11 13.45 8.65 -3.62
CA HIS A 11 14.27 7.47 -3.37
C HIS A 11 15.43 7.75 -2.42
N ARG A 12 16.11 8.90 -2.52
CA ARG A 12 17.19 9.24 -1.58
C ARG A 12 16.74 9.29 -0.12
N ARG A 13 15.45 9.53 0.14
CA ARG A 13 14.89 9.47 1.50
C ARG A 13 14.93 8.07 2.10
N THR A 14 14.94 7.01 1.28
CA THR A 14 15.07 5.63 1.78
C THR A 14 16.46 5.33 2.32
N HIS A 15 17.49 6.02 1.82
CA HIS A 15 18.87 5.87 2.32
C HIS A 15 19.13 6.75 3.54
N THR A 16 18.60 7.98 3.54
CA THR A 16 18.83 8.95 4.62
C THR A 16 17.88 8.79 5.81
N GLY A 17 16.77 8.09 5.63
CA GLY A 17 15.72 7.96 6.63
C GLY A 17 14.86 9.22 6.81
N GLU A 18 15.02 10.24 5.95
CA GLU A 18 14.25 11.48 6.01
C GLU A 18 12.74 11.20 5.85
N LYS A 19 11.94 11.61 6.83
CA LYS A 19 10.47 11.46 6.82
C LYS A 19 9.82 12.82 7.04
N PRO A 20 9.63 13.64 5.98
CA PRO A 20 9.17 15.02 6.13
C PRO A 20 7.72 15.12 6.60
N PHE A 21 6.90 14.12 6.30
CA PHE A 21 5.45 14.18 6.52
C PHE A 21 5.11 13.54 7.86
N SER A 22 4.42 14.24 8.74
CA SER A 22 4.01 13.72 10.06
C SER A 22 2.48 13.67 10.18
N CYS A 23 1.99 12.65 10.88
CA CYS A 23 0.58 12.54 11.24
C CYS A 23 0.31 13.39 12.48
N ALA A 24 -0.63 14.33 12.39
CA ALA A 24 -1.00 15.17 13.52
C ALA A 24 -1.65 14.37 14.67
N ASP A 25 -2.38 13.31 14.35
CA ASP A 25 -3.12 12.51 15.34
C ASP A 25 -2.22 11.62 16.22
N CYS A 26 -1.08 11.15 15.68
CA CYS A 26 -0.22 10.18 16.39
C CYS A 26 1.29 10.41 16.27
N GLY A 27 1.72 11.50 15.62
CA GLY A 27 3.12 11.86 15.43
C GLY A 27 3.90 10.98 14.44
N LYS A 28 3.31 9.90 13.91
CA LYS A 28 4.00 8.97 13.00
C LYS A 28 4.44 9.68 11.72
N ARG A 29 5.69 9.42 11.29
CA ARG A 29 6.31 10.09 10.13
C ARG A 29 6.43 9.19 8.90
N PHE A 30 6.33 9.80 7.72
CA PHE A 30 6.32 9.17 6.40
C PHE A 30 7.29 9.87 5.43
N THR A 31 7.83 9.11 4.49
CA THR A 31 8.72 9.60 3.43
C THR A 31 7.95 10.28 2.28
N GLN A 32 6.70 9.88 2.07
CA GLN A 32 5.77 10.41 1.06
C GLN A 32 4.46 10.90 1.67
N ILE A 33 3.85 11.91 1.05
CA ILE A 33 2.56 12.46 1.46
C ILE A 33 1.39 11.50 1.17
N SER A 34 1.48 10.73 0.08
CA SER A 34 0.53 9.66 -0.26
C SER A 34 0.40 8.63 0.86
N ASP A 35 1.53 8.21 1.44
CA ASP A 35 1.56 7.25 2.53
C ASP A 35 0.92 7.82 3.80
N LEU A 36 1.18 9.09 4.12
CA LEU A 36 0.51 9.78 5.21
C LEU A 36 -1.02 9.85 5.00
N ASN A 37 -1.47 10.19 3.79
CA ASN A 37 -2.90 10.26 3.49
C ASN A 37 -3.59 8.90 3.62
N VAL A 38 -2.94 7.83 3.14
CA VAL A 38 -3.44 6.46 3.34
C VAL A 38 -3.43 6.08 4.81
N HIS A 39 -2.37 6.45 5.55
CA HIS A 39 -2.28 6.19 6.98
C HIS A 39 -3.41 6.86 7.76
N ARG A 40 -3.78 8.11 7.45
CA ARG A 40 -4.88 8.82 8.14
C ARG A 40 -6.20 8.06 8.14
N ARG A 41 -6.43 7.17 7.16
CA ARG A 41 -7.62 6.30 7.12
C ARG A 41 -7.72 5.33 8.30
N ILE A 42 -6.63 5.04 9.01
CA ILE A 42 -6.69 4.24 10.23
C ILE A 42 -7.40 5.00 11.36
N HIS A 43 -7.24 6.32 11.41
CA HIS A 43 -7.82 7.16 12.45
C HIS A 43 -9.29 7.47 12.14
N THR A 44 -9.61 7.69 10.85
CA THR A 44 -10.99 7.96 10.43
C THR A 44 -11.83 6.69 10.24
N GLY A 45 -11.20 5.52 10.16
CA GLY A 45 -11.87 4.27 9.80
C GLY A 45 -12.32 4.19 8.34
N GLU A 46 -11.95 5.15 7.49
CA GLU A 46 -12.38 5.21 6.09
C GLU A 46 -11.90 3.98 5.31
N LYS A 47 -12.83 3.25 4.70
CA LYS A 47 -12.54 2.10 3.83
C LYS A 47 -13.22 2.32 2.48
N PRO A 48 -12.61 3.06 1.53
CA PRO A 48 -13.27 3.46 0.29
C PRO A 48 -13.56 2.31 -0.66
N PHE A 49 -12.79 1.22 -0.55
CA PHE A 49 -12.79 0.15 -1.54
C PHE A 49 -13.61 -1.04 -1.05
N SER A 50 -14.75 -1.33 -1.68
CA SER A 50 -15.60 -2.48 -1.35
C SER A 50 -15.39 -3.65 -2.32
N CYS A 51 -15.48 -4.87 -1.81
CA CYS A 51 -15.59 -6.08 -2.62
C CYS A 51 -17.04 -6.28 -3.02
N ALA A 52 -17.32 -6.31 -4.33
CA ALA A 52 -18.67 -6.56 -4.83
C ALA A 52 -19.18 -7.99 -4.51
N ALA A 53 -18.29 -8.97 -4.37
CA ALA A 53 -18.68 -10.36 -4.14
C ALA A 53 -19.13 -10.65 -2.69
N CYS A 54 -18.57 -9.95 -1.70
CA CYS A 54 -18.84 -10.23 -0.28
C CYS A 54 -19.05 -9.00 0.60
N GLY A 55 -19.09 -7.79 0.02
CA GLY A 55 -19.28 -6.53 0.75
C GLY A 55 -18.08 -6.05 1.59
N LYS A 56 -17.03 -6.88 1.76
CA LYS A 56 -15.88 -6.54 2.61
C LYS A 56 -15.16 -5.27 2.10
N ARG A 57 -14.85 -4.35 3.02
CA ARG A 57 -14.24 -3.05 2.70
C ARG A 57 -12.77 -2.96 3.09
N PHE A 58 -11.99 -2.20 2.32
CA PHE A 58 -10.54 -2.03 2.45
C PHE A 58 -10.15 -0.55 2.41
N THR A 59 -9.07 -0.22 3.12
CA THR A 59 -8.46 1.12 3.15
C THR A 59 -7.64 1.42 1.90
N GLN A 60 -7.18 0.40 1.17
CA GLN A 60 -6.35 0.51 -0.04
C GLN A 60 -6.86 -0.38 -1.17
N ARG A 61 -6.72 0.10 -2.41
CA ARG A 61 -7.12 -0.63 -3.63
C ARG A 61 -6.32 -1.91 -3.85
N SER A 62 -5.01 -1.88 -3.60
CA SER A 62 -4.12 -3.05 -3.69
C SER A 62 -4.61 -4.20 -2.82
N HIS A 63 -5.03 -3.91 -1.58
CA HIS A 63 -5.59 -4.91 -0.67
C HIS A 63 -6.90 -5.50 -1.19
N LEU A 64 -7.78 -4.70 -1.81
CA LEU A 64 -8.98 -5.22 -2.47
C LEU A 64 -8.61 -6.14 -3.64
N ILE A 65 -7.62 -5.78 -4.47
CA ILE A 65 -7.19 -6.60 -5.61
C ILE A 65 -6.65 -7.95 -5.13
N VAL A 66 -5.78 -7.95 -4.12
CA VAL A 66 -5.26 -9.19 -3.52
C VAL A 66 -6.39 -10.00 -2.89
N HIS A 67 -7.30 -9.35 -2.16
CA HIS A 67 -8.46 -10.02 -1.58
C HIS A 67 -9.32 -10.71 -2.63
N ARG A 68 -9.55 -10.11 -3.81
CA ARG A 68 -10.35 -10.72 -4.87
C ARG A 68 -9.83 -12.08 -5.32
N ARG A 69 -8.53 -12.36 -5.14
CA ARG A 69 -7.93 -13.65 -5.49
C ARG A 69 -8.49 -14.81 -4.68
N ILE A 70 -9.03 -14.57 -3.48
CA ILE A 70 -9.68 -15.62 -2.70
C ILE A 70 -10.97 -16.10 -3.37
N HIS A 71 -11.64 -15.21 -4.13
CA HIS A 71 -12.88 -15.54 -4.84
C HIS A 71 -12.62 -16.17 -6.19
N THR A 72 -11.51 -15.80 -6.85
CA THR A 72 -11.13 -16.35 -8.16
C THR A 72 -10.26 -17.60 -8.08
N GLY A 73 -9.65 -17.88 -6.93
CA GLY A 73 -8.66 -18.94 -6.78
C GLY A 73 -7.34 -18.65 -7.52
N GLU A 74 -7.10 -17.41 -7.96
CA GLU A 74 -5.88 -17.04 -8.70
C GLU A 74 -4.64 -17.17 -7.81
N LYS A 75 -3.64 -17.94 -8.29
CA LYS A 75 -2.34 -18.14 -7.65
C LYS A 75 -1.22 -17.69 -8.61
N PRO A 76 -0.79 -16.42 -8.55
CA PRO A 76 0.11 -15.83 -9.55
C PRO A 76 1.57 -16.26 -9.43
N PHE A 77 1.93 -16.87 -8.30
CA PHE A 77 3.30 -17.26 -7.99
C PHE A 77 3.37 -18.78 -7.93
N SER A 78 4.43 -19.35 -8.48
CA SER A 78 4.75 -20.77 -8.38
C SER A 78 6.16 -20.93 -7.85
N CYS A 79 6.40 -22.00 -7.09
CA CYS A 79 7.75 -22.39 -6.72
C CYS A 79 8.46 -23.00 -7.95
N PRO A 80 9.69 -22.60 -8.29
CA PRO A 80 10.43 -23.23 -9.38
C PRO A 80 10.93 -24.63 -9.02
N ASP A 81 11.07 -24.94 -7.72
CA ASP A 81 11.58 -26.21 -7.21
C ASP A 81 10.48 -27.24 -6.91
N CYS A 82 9.20 -26.85 -6.95
CA CYS A 82 8.07 -27.77 -6.81
C CYS A 82 6.77 -27.18 -7.41
N ASP A 83 5.81 -28.02 -7.77
CA ASP A 83 4.52 -27.59 -8.38
C ASP A 83 3.56 -26.84 -7.43
N LYS A 84 4.03 -26.39 -6.27
CA LYS A 84 3.22 -25.58 -5.36
C LYS A 84 3.01 -24.18 -5.93
N ARG A 85 1.74 -23.85 -6.08
CA ARG A 85 1.21 -22.51 -6.38
C ARG A 85 0.58 -21.89 -5.13
#